data_AF-A0AAE3IA99-F1
#
_entry.id   AF-A0AAE3IA99-F1
#
_cell.length_a   1.000
_cell.length_b   1.000
_cell.length_c   1.000
_cell.angle_alpha   90.00
_cell.angle_beta   90.00
_cell.angle_gamma   90.00
#
_symmetry.space_group_name_H-M   'P 1'
#
loop_
_entity.id
_entity.type
_entity.pdbx_description
1 polymer ?
#
loop_
_entity_poly.entity_id
_entity_poly.type
_entity_poly.pdbx_seq_one_letter_code
_entity_poly.pdbx_strand_id
1 'polypeptide(L)'
;MFGSVARGDADRQSDVDCFVLVEEQQALGQQTAYDIVESLQNRRYDGDRYTFHVLVESVETTSQYGDRLREIFAEGLTLFETETLRNVKQEVLTDG
;
A
#
# COMPACT_ATOMS: atom_id res chain seq x y z
N MET A 1 -1.87 -4.71 0.20
CA MET A 1 -0.65 -5.00 -0.61
C MET A 1 -1.04 -5.01 -2.06
N PHE A 2 -0.14 -4.62 -2.94
CA PHE A 2 -0.29 -4.71 -4.38
C PHE A 2 1.00 -5.28 -4.98
N GLY A 3 1.11 -5.29 -6.31
CA GLY A 3 2.30 -5.78 -7.00
C GLY A 3 2.38 -7.32 -7.06
N SER A 4 3.55 -7.83 -7.44
CA SER A 4 3.75 -9.26 -7.73
C SER A 4 3.47 -10.16 -6.53
N VAL A 5 3.76 -9.70 -5.31
CA VAL A 5 3.48 -10.45 -4.07
C VAL A 5 1.97 -10.62 -3.87
N ALA A 6 1.17 -9.59 -4.12
CA ALA A 6 -0.28 -9.66 -3.99
C ALA A 6 -0.91 -10.60 -5.05
N ARG A 7 -0.33 -10.65 -6.25
CA ARG A 7 -0.79 -11.52 -7.35
C ARG A 7 -0.30 -12.96 -7.27
N GLY A 8 0.72 -13.24 -6.46
CA GLY A 8 1.34 -14.56 -6.36
C GLY A 8 2.41 -14.86 -7.42
N ASP A 9 2.83 -13.84 -8.17
CA ASP A 9 3.87 -13.94 -9.22
C ASP A 9 5.27 -13.54 -8.73
N ALA A 10 5.41 -13.26 -7.44
CA ALA A 10 6.67 -12.78 -6.86
C ALA A 10 7.77 -13.84 -6.90
N ASP A 11 8.99 -13.39 -7.16
CA ASP A 11 10.22 -14.13 -6.99
C ASP A 11 11.01 -13.65 -5.75
N ARG A 12 12.21 -14.20 -5.54
CA ARG A 12 13.07 -13.85 -4.40
C ARG A 12 13.62 -12.42 -4.43
N GLN A 13 13.51 -11.71 -5.55
CA GLN A 13 14.01 -10.33 -5.68
C GLN A 13 12.87 -9.31 -5.64
N SER A 14 11.62 -9.77 -5.59
CA SER A 14 10.44 -8.91 -5.58
C SER A 14 10.33 -8.13 -4.26
N ASP A 15 10.03 -6.84 -4.38
CA ASP A 15 9.70 -5.99 -3.25
C ASP A 15 8.27 -6.30 -2.73
N VAL A 16 8.03 -6.03 -1.44
CA VAL A 16 6.69 -6.07 -0.86
C VAL A 16 6.07 -4.68 -0.94
N ASP A 17 5.11 -4.51 -1.85
CA ASP A 17 4.42 -3.24 -2.06
C ASP A 17 3.14 -3.11 -1.21
N CYS A 18 3.10 -2.06 -0.40
CA CYS A 18 2.01 -1.74 0.50
C CYS A 18 1.38 -0.40 0.16
N PHE A 19 0.05 -0.36 0.15
CA PHE A 19 -0.72 0.88 0.11
C PHE A 19 -1.33 1.12 1.49
N VAL A 20 -1.22 2.34 1.98
CA VAL A 20 -1.83 2.79 3.23
C VAL A 20 -2.61 4.06 2.96
N LEU A 21 -3.90 4.03 3.33
CA LEU A 21 -4.75 5.21 3.34
C LEU A 21 -4.74 5.83 4.74
N VAL A 22 -4.48 7.13 4.81
CA VAL A 22 -4.67 7.94 6.03
C VAL A 22 -5.83 8.92 5.81
N GLU A 23 -6.50 9.31 6.88
CA GLU A 23 -7.58 10.31 6.78
C GLU A 23 -7.00 11.69 6.47
N GLU A 24 -5.95 12.07 7.21
CA GLU A 24 -5.28 13.37 7.08
C GLU A 24 -3.76 13.22 7.28
N GLN A 25 -3.02 14.32 7.11
CA GLN A 25 -1.58 14.40 7.41
C GLN A 25 -0.72 13.39 6.63
N GLN A 26 -0.92 13.30 5.30
CA GLN A 26 -0.16 12.39 4.42
C GLN A 26 1.36 12.45 4.65
N ALA A 27 1.93 13.64 4.83
CA ALA A 27 3.36 13.80 5.11
C ALA A 27 3.83 13.11 6.40
N LEU A 28 3.03 13.18 7.48
CA LEU A 28 3.32 12.48 8.73
C LEU A 28 3.17 10.95 8.56
N GLY A 29 2.16 10.53 7.79
CA GLY A 29 1.99 9.13 7.42
C GLY A 29 3.18 8.59 6.62
N GLN A 30 3.69 9.36 5.65
CA GLN A 30 4.88 9.03 4.88
C GLN A 30 6.14 8.94 5.76
N GLN A 31 6.34 9.89 6.68
CA GLN A 31 7.44 9.84 7.64
C GLN A 31 7.36 8.59 8.52
N THR A 32 6.18 8.30 9.06
CA THR A 32 5.97 7.11 9.90
C THR A 32 6.21 5.82 9.12
N ALA A 33 5.73 5.75 7.88
CA ALA A 33 5.97 4.63 6.99
C ALA A 33 7.46 4.44 6.69
N TYR A 34 8.20 5.53 6.45
CA TYR A 34 9.65 5.49 6.25
C TYR A 34 10.37 4.89 7.46
N ASP A 35 10.09 5.38 8.67
CA ASP A 35 10.72 4.88 9.91
C ASP A 35 10.43 3.38 10.14
N ILE A 36 9.19 2.95 9.84
CA ILE A 36 8.80 1.53 9.91
C ILE A 36 9.55 0.70 8.86
N VAL A 37 9.63 1.18 7.62
CA VAL A 37 10.34 0.47 6.53
C VAL A 37 11.82 0.34 6.87
N GLU A 38 12.47 1.38 7.38
CA GLU A 38 13.87 1.31 7.83
C GLU A 38 14.07 0.24 8.92
N SER A 39 13.14 0.15 9.87
CA SER A 39 13.15 -0.90 10.89
C SER A 39 12.98 -2.30 10.28
N LEU A 40 12.05 -2.45 9.33
CA LEU A 40 11.75 -3.73 8.67
C LEU A 40 12.91 -4.23 7.80
N GLN A 41 13.60 -3.33 7.07
CA GLN A 41 14.75 -3.68 6.22
C GLN A 41 15.92 -4.27 7.02
N ASN A 42 16.01 -3.95 8.32
CA ASN A 42 17.01 -4.50 9.22
C ASN A 42 16.61 -5.85 9.85
N ARG A 43 15.33 -6.25 9.77
CA ARG A 43 14.84 -7.55 10.26
C ARG A 43 15.13 -8.66 9.26
N ARG A 44 15.33 -9.86 9.80
CA ARG A 44 15.36 -11.11 9.05
C ARG A 44 14.13 -11.94 9.37
N TYR A 45 13.61 -12.62 8.36
CA TYR A 45 12.54 -13.59 8.45
C TYR A 45 13.08 -14.87 7.84
N ASP A 46 13.21 -15.92 8.66
CA ASP A 46 13.80 -17.21 8.25
C ASP A 46 15.18 -17.10 7.58
N GLY A 47 15.95 -16.08 7.97
CA GLY A 47 17.29 -15.80 7.44
C GLY A 47 17.32 -14.81 6.28
N ASP A 48 16.19 -14.60 5.61
CA ASP A 48 16.04 -13.70 4.47
C ASP A 48 15.68 -12.28 4.90
N ARG A 49 16.03 -11.31 4.05
CA ARG A 49 15.62 -9.89 4.18
C ARG A 49 14.70 -9.55 3.02
N TYR A 50 13.70 -8.73 3.32
CA TYR A 50 12.75 -8.24 2.34
C TYR A 50 12.80 -6.72 2.28
N THR A 51 12.65 -6.18 1.08
CA THR A 51 12.45 -4.76 0.84
C THR A 51 10.96 -4.47 0.86
N PHE A 52 10.59 -3.36 1.49
CA PHE A 52 9.21 -2.90 1.55
C PHE A 52 9.12 -1.52 0.90
N HIS A 53 8.15 -1.34 0.02
CA HIS A 53 7.78 -0.02 -0.49
C HIS A 53 6.37 0.30 -0.03
N VAL A 54 6.20 1.47 0.61
CA VAL A 54 4.91 1.90 1.15
C VAL A 54 4.47 3.17 0.44
N LEU A 55 3.37 3.07 -0.29
CA LEU A 55 2.64 4.21 -0.83
C LEU A 55 1.61 4.67 0.21
N VAL A 56 1.78 5.90 0.70
CA VAL A 56 0.84 6.53 1.62
C VAL A 56 0.09 7.63 0.89
N GLU A 57 -1.24 7.53 0.87
CA GLU A 57 -2.15 8.55 0.34
C GLU A 57 -3.14 8.98 1.42
N SER A 58 -3.64 10.22 1.31
CA SER A 58 -4.78 10.66 2.11
C SER A 58 -6.08 10.54 1.31
N VAL A 59 -7.21 10.58 2.00
CA VAL A 59 -8.53 10.66 1.34
C VAL A 59 -8.56 11.82 0.35
N GLU A 60 -8.00 12.98 0.72
CA GLU A 60 -7.96 14.18 -0.13
C GLU A 60 -7.17 13.97 -1.44
N THR A 61 -6.09 13.19 -1.42
CA THR A 61 -5.22 12.99 -2.59
C THR A 61 -5.64 11.81 -3.46
N THR A 62 -6.50 10.91 -2.97
CA THR A 62 -6.89 9.72 -3.73
C THR A 62 -7.54 10.03 -5.08
N SER A 63 -8.30 11.12 -5.19
CA SER A 63 -8.89 11.57 -6.45
C SER A 63 -7.85 11.88 -7.55
N GLN A 64 -6.63 12.28 -7.18
CA GLN A 64 -5.58 12.68 -8.13
C GLN A 64 -4.84 11.49 -8.75
N TYR A 65 -4.94 10.30 -8.15
CA TYR A 65 -4.23 9.09 -8.56
C TYR A 65 -5.18 7.98 -9.03
N GLY A 66 -6.40 8.35 -9.47
CA GLY A 66 -7.52 7.44 -9.74
C GLY A 66 -7.16 6.17 -10.51
N ASP A 67 -6.46 6.28 -11.65
CA ASP A 67 -6.12 5.09 -12.46
C ASP A 67 -5.14 4.15 -11.76
N ARG A 68 -4.13 4.70 -11.08
CA ARG A 68 -3.16 3.92 -10.31
C ARG A 68 -3.83 3.27 -9.10
N LEU A 69 -4.71 3.99 -8.41
CA LEU A 69 -5.45 3.45 -7.26
C LEU A 69 -6.46 2.38 -7.69
N ARG A 70 -7.07 2.53 -8.87
CA ARG A 70 -7.98 1.54 -9.43
C ARG A 70 -7.26 0.21 -9.67
N GLU A 71 -6.07 0.24 -10.28
CA GLU A 71 -5.22 -0.95 -10.43
C GLU A 71 -4.85 -1.57 -9.07
N ILE A 72 -4.36 -0.74 -8.13
CA ILE A 72 -4.00 -1.18 -6.77
C ILE A 72 -5.19 -1.85 -6.06
N PHE A 73 -6.40 -1.32 -6.20
CA PHE A 73 -7.58 -1.88 -5.53
C PHE A 73 -8.17 -3.09 -6.25
N ALA A 74 -8.05 -3.17 -7.57
CA ALA A 74 -8.54 -4.31 -8.35
C ALA A 74 -7.66 -5.55 -8.18
N GLU A 75 -6.34 -5.37 -8.14
CA GLU A 75 -5.37 -6.49 -8.06
C GLU A 75 -4.82 -6.71 -6.65
N GLY A 76 -5.03 -5.75 -5.74
CA GLY A 76 -4.44 -5.76 -4.42
C GLY A 76 -5.08 -6.75 -3.44
N LEU A 77 -4.25 -7.31 -2.57
CA LEU A 77 -4.69 -8.07 -1.41
C LEU A 77 -4.91 -7.13 -0.22
N THR A 78 -6.16 -7.02 0.24
CA THR A 78 -6.50 -6.18 1.42
C THR A 78 -6.01 -6.88 2.69
N LEU A 79 -5.07 -6.26 3.41
CA LEU A 79 -4.54 -6.77 4.67
C LEU A 79 -5.37 -6.34 5.89
N PHE A 80 -5.83 -5.09 5.85
CA PHE A 80 -6.62 -4.47 6.90
C PHE A 80 -7.55 -3.46 6.24
N GLU A 81 -8.83 -3.45 6.65
CA GLU A 81 -9.85 -2.59 6.05
C GLU A 81 -10.60 -1.83 7.13
N THR A 82 -10.57 -0.50 7.04
CA THR A 82 -11.46 0.41 7.78
C THR A 82 -12.69 0.75 6.94
N GLU A 83 -13.73 1.30 7.56
CA GLU A 83 -14.89 1.82 6.83
C GLU A 83 -14.48 2.91 5.82
N THR A 84 -13.59 3.82 6.22
CA THR A 84 -13.01 4.84 5.34
C THR A 84 -12.35 4.22 4.10
N LEU A 85 -11.49 3.21 4.27
CA LEU A 85 -10.83 2.54 3.13
C LEU A 85 -11.86 1.82 2.22
N ARG A 86 -12.88 1.19 2.81
CA ARG A 86 -13.95 0.55 2.03
C ARG A 86 -14.68 1.55 1.14
N ASN A 87 -15.04 2.71 1.69
CA ASN A 87 -15.77 3.74 0.95
C ASN A 87 -14.91 4.30 -0.20
N VAL A 88 -13.63 4.61 0.05
CA VAL A 88 -12.70 5.07 -0.98
C VAL A 88 -12.50 4.01 -2.08
N LYS A 89 -12.38 2.73 -1.71
CA LYS A 89 -12.31 1.64 -2.70
C LYS A 89 -13.55 1.58 -3.57
N GLN A 90 -14.74 1.71 -2.99
CA GLN A 90 -16.00 1.71 -3.74
C GLN A 90 -16.08 2.89 -4.70
N GLU A 91 -15.74 4.09 -4.24
CA GLU A 91 -15.70 5.29 -5.08
C GLU A 91 -14.76 5.11 -6.28
N VAL A 92 -13.49 4.76 -6.02
CA VAL A 92 -12.47 4.62 -7.08
C VAL A 92 -12.80 3.50 -8.09
N LEU A 93 -13.35 2.38 -7.61
CA LEU A 93 -13.70 1.25 -8.48
C LEU A 93 -15.01 1.45 -9.25
N THR A 94 -15.90 2.33 -8.79
CA THR A 94 -17.21 2.58 -9.43
C THR A 94 -17.19 3.81 -10.35
N ASP A 95 -16.44 4.86 -10.00
CA ASP A 95 -16.35 6.11 -10.76
C ASP A 95 -15.22 6.10 -11.81
N GLY A 96 -15.17 5.02 -12.60
CA GLY A 96 -14.26 4.86 -13.76
C GLY A 96 -14.76 5.50 -15.04
#